data_AF-A0A2G6TCL7-F1
#
_entry.id   AF-A0A2G6TCL7-F1
#
_cell.length_a   1.000
_cell.length_b   1.000
_cell.length_c   1.000
_cell.angle_alpha   90.00
_cell.angle_beta   90.00
_cell.angle_gamma   90.00
#
_symmetry.space_group_name_H-M   'P 1'
#
loop_
_entity.id
_entity.type
_entity.pdbx_description
1 polymer ?
#
loop_
_entity_poly.entity_id
_entity_poly.type
_entity_poly.pdbx_seq_one_letter_code
_entity_poly.pdbx_strand_id
1 'polypeptide(L)'
;MNTKSYFFQSFAIVALAFVAFIGFKQILPDKIFSESKIDSKNVLIDSMLLESVAKDSLSLKGDSIEESERRLGEEKIIYNATEGIEFPSETFDNYKGYQYLISFYEKLYQLEKNPQSNVRIAYYGDSMTDGDLIVQDVRANYQERFGGNGVGFVPITSESSASRGSVKSLYSKNWKTQSYLNVKRPISPFGVNGHVFFANDKANSTWVQYEAGLNKNSTSLDNPTLFYGRASKRGNVNFVIGRDTLRKSLIPNNLVNTLKVTSGSIKAFKANFIHADSIPIYGFNFDNGKGVHVDNFSQRGNSGLPISGFDAGVMQAFNTNLKYDLIILHYGTNVLNYGTKNYFWYERGMKKTVNKIKESFPGVSILIISTADKSTKYDLEMKTDSAVVPLMKAQKRYALETESGFVNLYTLMGGDGSMVKWVDESPAKANKDYTHFNQRGAKAIGRLLYDQLNKGYEEYKVLRENRETVTDKRKTVKKTNTDSVSVKKDSVDD
;
A
#
# COMPACT_ATOMS: atom_id res chain seq x y z
N MET A 1 -48.18 42.62 -25.54
CA MET A 1 -47.66 42.04 -24.28
C MET A 1 -46.61 42.99 -23.71
N ASN A 2 -46.80 43.43 -22.46
CA ASN A 2 -46.13 44.59 -21.88
C ASN A 2 -44.77 44.21 -21.28
N THR A 3 -43.70 44.26 -22.08
CA THR A 3 -42.34 43.81 -21.70
C THR A 3 -41.58 44.78 -20.79
N LYS A 4 -42.07 46.01 -20.59
CA LYS A 4 -41.44 47.01 -19.70
C LYS A 4 -41.58 46.69 -18.20
N SER A 5 -42.60 45.93 -17.80
CA SER A 5 -42.88 45.64 -16.38
C SER A 5 -41.90 44.63 -15.76
N TYR A 6 -41.54 43.58 -16.52
CA TYR A 6 -40.66 42.52 -16.04
C TYR A 6 -39.20 42.96 -15.89
N PHE A 7 -38.71 43.84 -16.78
CA PHE A 7 -37.35 44.35 -16.69
C PHE A 7 -37.15 45.24 -15.45
N PHE A 8 -38.12 46.12 -15.16
CA PHE A 8 -38.07 46.96 -13.97
C PHE A 8 -38.24 46.17 -12.67
N GLN A 9 -39.09 45.14 -12.65
CA GLN A 9 -39.20 44.24 -11.50
C GLN A 9 -37.91 43.44 -11.27
N SER A 10 -37.30 42.92 -12.34
CA SER A 10 -36.04 42.16 -12.23
C SER A 10 -34.88 43.06 -11.78
N PHE A 11 -34.80 44.28 -12.31
CA PHE A 11 -33.79 45.27 -11.89
C PHE A 11 -34.01 45.71 -10.44
N ALA A 12 -35.25 45.94 -10.02
CA ALA A 12 -35.58 46.29 -8.64
C ALA A 12 -35.22 45.16 -7.66
N ILE A 13 -35.44 43.89 -8.03
CA ILE A 13 -35.06 42.72 -7.22
C ILE A 13 -33.54 42.63 -7.08
N VAL A 14 -32.80 42.82 -8.17
CA VAL A 14 -31.31 42.80 -8.14
C VAL A 14 -30.77 43.97 -7.32
N ALA A 15 -31.35 45.17 -7.47
CA ALA A 15 -30.96 46.34 -6.68
C ALA A 15 -31.26 46.15 -5.19
N LEU A 16 -32.42 45.60 -4.84
CA LEU A 16 -32.78 45.24 -3.46
C LEU A 16 -31.84 44.17 -2.88
N ALA A 17 -31.50 43.15 -3.67
CA ALA A 17 -30.55 42.12 -3.26
C ALA A 17 -29.14 42.70 -3.03
N PHE A 18 -28.72 43.66 -3.84
CA PHE A 18 -27.41 44.31 -3.70
C PHE A 18 -27.35 45.22 -2.47
N VAL A 19 -28.41 45.99 -2.21
CA VAL A 19 -28.53 46.83 -1.01
C VAL A 19 -28.61 45.97 0.25
N ALA A 20 -29.39 44.87 0.22
CA ALA A 20 -29.42 43.89 1.31
C ALA A 20 -28.05 43.27 1.54
N PHE A 21 -27.32 42.89 0.48
CA PHE A 21 -25.97 42.33 0.60
C PHE A 21 -24.98 43.31 1.23
N ILE A 22 -25.02 44.60 0.87
CA ILE A 22 -24.17 45.63 1.48
C ILE A 22 -24.54 45.83 2.96
N GLY A 23 -25.83 45.83 3.30
CA GLY A 23 -26.30 45.94 4.68
C GLY A 23 -25.89 44.74 5.53
N PHE A 24 -26.07 43.52 5.02
CA PHE A 24 -25.65 42.29 5.70
C PHE A 24 -24.13 42.16 5.78
N LYS A 25 -23.36 42.65 4.80
CA LYS A 25 -21.89 42.63 4.83
C LYS A 25 -21.30 43.40 6.02
N GLN A 26 -21.99 44.41 6.53
CA GLN A 26 -21.55 45.14 7.74
C GLN A 26 -21.80 44.37 9.05
N ILE A 27 -22.67 43.35 9.01
CA ILE A 27 -23.10 42.54 10.18
C ILE A 27 -22.55 41.10 10.08
N LEU A 28 -22.09 40.68 8.89
CA LEU A 28 -21.46 39.39 8.67
C LEU A 28 -20.04 39.39 9.25
N PRO A 29 -19.64 38.35 10.00
CA PRO A 29 -18.26 38.20 10.46
C PRO A 29 -17.30 38.09 9.26
N ASP A 30 -16.06 38.57 9.41
CA ASP A 30 -15.00 38.53 8.38
C ASP A 30 -14.73 37.11 7.83
N LYS A 31 -15.21 36.08 8.53
CA LYS A 31 -15.24 34.67 8.10
C LYS A 31 -16.64 34.10 8.28
N ILE A 32 -17.27 33.70 7.16
CA ILE A 32 -18.58 33.04 7.13
C ILE A 32 -18.48 31.56 7.62
N PHE A 33 -17.26 31.01 7.63
CA PHE A 33 -16.98 29.70 8.21
C PHE A 33 -16.14 29.88 9.47
N SER A 34 -16.71 29.56 10.63
CA SER A 34 -15.91 29.30 11.82
C SER A 34 -15.08 28.04 11.57
N GLU A 35 -13.91 27.94 12.22
CA GLU A 35 -13.17 26.67 12.41
C GLU A 35 -13.98 25.71 13.32
N SER A 36 -15.25 25.52 13.02
CA SER A 36 -16.05 24.47 13.61
C SER A 36 -15.56 23.17 13.00
N LYS A 37 -15.05 22.29 13.88
CA LYS A 37 -14.75 20.90 13.58
C LYS A 37 -15.81 20.36 12.62
N ILE A 38 -15.38 20.02 11.41
CA ILE A 38 -16.15 19.22 10.47
C ILE A 38 -16.72 18.05 11.28
N ASP A 39 -18.05 17.92 11.30
CA ASP A 39 -18.74 16.82 11.94
C ASP A 39 -18.37 15.53 11.19
N SER A 40 -17.29 14.91 11.66
CA SER A 40 -16.44 13.94 10.96
C SER A 40 -16.76 12.53 11.42
N LYS A 41 -18.04 12.21 11.60
CA LYS A 41 -18.43 10.86 12.03
C LYS A 41 -17.96 9.76 11.07
N ASN A 42 -17.64 10.10 9.80
CA ASN A 42 -17.20 9.14 8.78
C ASN A 42 -15.94 9.56 7.99
N VAL A 43 -15.14 10.52 8.47
CA VAL A 43 -13.88 10.90 7.78
C VAL A 43 -12.69 10.50 8.65
N LEU A 44 -12.00 9.42 8.26
CA LEU A 44 -10.70 9.08 8.82
C LEU A 44 -9.67 10.14 8.37
N ILE A 45 -9.08 10.82 9.35
CA ILE A 45 -8.10 11.87 9.13
C ILE A 45 -6.73 11.38 9.60
N ASP A 46 -5.72 11.51 8.74
CA ASP A 46 -4.32 11.25 9.10
C ASP A 46 -3.79 12.40 9.97
N SER A 47 -3.68 12.12 11.27
CA SER A 47 -3.20 13.10 12.24
C SER A 47 -1.71 13.48 12.07
N MET A 48 -0.87 12.57 11.54
CA MET A 48 0.55 12.85 11.30
C MET A 48 0.76 13.73 10.09
N LEU A 49 -0.05 13.55 9.05
CA LEU A 49 -0.07 14.41 7.87
C LEU A 49 -0.42 15.85 8.26
N LEU A 50 -1.53 16.05 8.98
CA LEU A 50 -1.94 17.38 9.44
C LEU A 50 -0.87 18.07 10.28
N GLU A 51 -0.26 17.35 11.22
CA GLU A 51 0.80 17.88 12.07
C GLU A 51 2.05 18.25 11.26
N SER A 52 2.40 17.45 10.25
CA SER A 52 3.57 17.70 9.40
C SER A 52 3.37 18.93 8.53
N VAL A 53 2.18 19.08 7.92
CA VAL A 53 1.82 20.27 7.13
C VAL A 53 1.80 21.53 8.02
N ALA A 54 1.21 21.44 9.22
CA ALA A 54 1.17 22.57 10.16
C ALA A 54 2.55 22.98 10.68
N LYS A 55 3.49 22.04 10.84
CA LYS A 55 4.88 22.36 11.21
C LYS A 55 5.65 23.01 10.06
N ASP A 56 5.37 22.58 8.82
CA ASP A 56 6.03 23.11 7.63
C ASP A 56 5.59 24.55 7.34
N SER A 57 4.30 24.86 7.47
CA SER A 57 3.76 26.22 7.30
C SER A 57 4.32 27.23 8.30
N LEU A 58 4.84 26.77 9.45
CA LEU A 58 5.53 27.57 10.45
C LEU A 58 7.03 27.71 10.19
N SER A 59 7.60 26.93 9.25
CA SER A 59 9.03 26.96 8.94
C SER A 59 9.31 27.94 7.79
N LEU A 60 10.05 29.02 8.08
CA LEU A 60 10.39 30.08 7.12
C LEU A 60 11.50 29.68 6.11
N LYS A 61 11.77 28.39 5.91
CA LYS A 61 12.77 27.95 4.94
C LYS A 61 12.15 27.89 3.54
N GLY A 62 12.17 29.03 2.86
CA GLY A 62 12.20 29.02 1.40
C GLY A 62 13.60 28.56 0.99
N ASP A 63 13.70 27.49 0.19
CA ASP A 63 14.98 27.15 -0.42
C ASP A 63 14.84 26.42 -1.76
N SER A 64 15.82 26.73 -2.59
CA SER A 64 16.05 26.46 -4.02
C SER A 64 16.08 24.98 -4.40
N ILE A 65 14.93 24.44 -4.79
CA ILE A 65 14.81 23.10 -5.41
C ILE A 65 15.45 23.06 -6.82
N GLU A 66 15.44 24.18 -7.55
CA GLU A 66 15.79 24.18 -8.97
C GLU A 66 17.25 23.81 -9.27
N GLU A 67 18.19 24.11 -8.37
CA GLU A 67 19.61 23.87 -8.62
C GLU A 67 20.05 22.45 -8.22
N SER A 68 19.42 21.87 -7.19
CA SER A 68 19.66 20.48 -6.77
C SER A 68 18.96 19.48 -7.69
N GLU A 69 17.76 19.79 -8.20
CA GLU A 69 17.07 18.95 -9.18
C GLU A 69 17.80 18.89 -10.53
N ARG A 70 18.45 19.97 -10.97
CA ARG A 70 19.25 19.96 -12.22
C ARG A 70 20.49 19.07 -12.12
N ARG A 71 21.16 19.01 -10.96
CA ARG A 71 22.36 18.17 -10.78
C ARG A 71 22.02 16.67 -10.66
N LEU A 72 20.90 16.33 -10.00
CA LEU A 72 20.44 14.93 -9.85
C LEU A 72 19.99 14.27 -11.16
N GLY A 73 19.51 15.04 -12.15
CA GLY A 73 18.99 14.51 -13.41
C GLY A 73 20.04 13.83 -14.30
N GLU A 74 21.28 14.32 -14.27
CA GLU A 74 22.36 13.89 -15.18
C GLU A 74 23.38 12.93 -14.52
N GLU A 75 23.43 12.89 -13.19
CA GLU A 75 24.33 11.98 -12.47
C GLU A 75 23.89 10.52 -12.62
N LYS A 76 24.86 9.67 -12.98
CA LYS A 76 24.63 8.21 -13.06
C LYS A 76 24.53 7.62 -11.66
N ILE A 77 23.41 6.96 -11.40
CA ILE A 77 23.20 6.06 -10.27
C ILE A 77 23.86 4.74 -10.62
N ILE A 78 25.02 4.47 -10.00
CA ILE A 78 25.78 3.24 -10.16
C ILE A 78 25.47 2.31 -9.00
N TYR A 79 25.14 1.07 -9.32
CA TYR A 79 24.81 0.06 -8.34
C TYR A 79 26.02 -0.79 -7.98
N ASN A 80 26.12 -1.17 -6.72
CA ASN A 80 27.01 -2.25 -6.32
C ASN A 80 26.32 -3.59 -6.56
N ALA A 81 27.08 -4.59 -7.03
CA ALA A 81 26.54 -5.93 -7.24
C ALA A 81 25.98 -6.52 -5.94
N THR A 82 24.70 -6.88 -5.94
CA THR A 82 24.02 -7.57 -4.84
C THR A 82 23.92 -9.03 -5.22
N GLU A 83 24.52 -9.91 -4.42
CA GLU A 83 24.61 -11.35 -4.73
C GLU A 83 25.23 -11.61 -6.11
N GLY A 84 26.16 -10.75 -6.56
CA GLY A 84 26.78 -10.86 -7.88
C GLY A 84 25.85 -10.51 -9.05
N ILE A 85 24.72 -9.85 -8.79
CA ILE A 85 23.80 -9.30 -9.79
C ILE A 85 23.89 -7.77 -9.75
N GLU A 86 24.04 -7.18 -10.93
CA GLU A 86 24.12 -5.73 -11.12
C GLU A 86 23.23 -5.33 -12.29
N PHE A 87 22.21 -4.52 -12.00
CA PHE A 87 21.37 -3.91 -13.03
C PHE A 87 22.12 -2.77 -13.72
N PRO A 88 21.76 -2.42 -14.98
CA PRO A 88 22.32 -1.26 -15.65
C PRO A 88 22.18 0.02 -14.83
N SER A 89 23.18 0.90 -14.90
CA SER A 89 23.14 2.22 -14.25
C SER A 89 21.92 3.02 -14.70
N GLU A 90 21.32 3.76 -13.77
CA GLU A 90 20.16 4.60 -14.00
C GLU A 90 20.53 6.09 -13.83
N THR A 91 19.61 6.99 -14.14
CA THR A 91 19.64 8.41 -13.75
C THR A 91 18.38 8.69 -12.96
N PHE A 92 18.29 9.86 -12.31
CA PHE A 92 17.07 10.23 -11.60
C PHE A 92 15.84 10.22 -12.52
N ASP A 93 15.96 10.61 -13.78
CA ASP A 93 14.81 10.66 -14.69
C ASP A 93 14.25 9.28 -15.01
N ASN A 94 15.12 8.29 -15.23
CA ASN A 94 14.73 6.93 -15.60
C ASN A 94 14.73 5.92 -14.44
N TYR A 95 14.98 6.36 -13.20
CA TYR A 95 15.08 5.52 -12.01
C TYR A 95 13.89 4.57 -11.83
N LYS A 96 14.19 3.28 -11.76
CA LYS A 96 13.26 2.20 -11.36
C LYS A 96 13.73 1.48 -10.12
N GLY A 97 15.04 1.51 -9.82
CA GLY A 97 15.60 0.88 -8.63
C GLY A 97 15.44 -0.64 -8.60
N TYR A 98 15.46 -1.32 -9.75
CA TYR A 98 15.35 -2.78 -9.82
C TYR A 98 16.46 -3.51 -9.05
N GLN A 99 17.64 -2.88 -8.90
CA GLN A 99 18.70 -3.38 -8.04
C GLN A 99 18.19 -3.67 -6.60
N TYR A 100 17.33 -2.82 -6.07
CA TYR A 100 16.82 -2.95 -4.71
C TYR A 100 15.68 -3.98 -4.56
N LEU A 101 15.27 -4.60 -5.66
CA LEU A 101 14.24 -5.64 -5.73
C LEU A 101 14.82 -7.04 -5.97
N ILE A 102 16.15 -7.20 -6.01
CA ILE A 102 16.82 -8.48 -6.27
C ILE A 102 16.36 -9.60 -5.33
N SER A 103 16.22 -9.33 -4.02
CA SER A 103 15.75 -10.34 -3.06
C SER A 103 14.35 -10.86 -3.43
N PHE A 104 13.41 -9.96 -3.74
CA PHE A 104 12.08 -10.33 -4.21
C PHE A 104 12.12 -11.08 -5.54
N TYR A 105 12.95 -10.66 -6.49
CA TYR A 105 13.08 -11.34 -7.79
C TYR A 105 13.67 -12.75 -7.65
N GLU A 106 14.66 -12.95 -6.79
CA GLU A 106 15.18 -14.29 -6.49
C GLU A 106 14.09 -15.17 -5.88
N LYS A 107 13.22 -14.63 -5.00
CA LYS A 107 12.08 -15.39 -4.46
C LYS A 107 11.10 -15.83 -5.55
N LEU A 108 10.77 -14.96 -6.51
CA LEU A 108 9.95 -15.33 -7.66
C LEU A 108 10.64 -16.39 -8.54
N TYR A 109 11.95 -16.27 -8.75
CA TYR A 109 12.73 -17.24 -9.51
C TYR A 109 12.75 -18.63 -8.86
N GLN A 110 12.95 -18.69 -7.54
CA GLN A 110 12.86 -19.94 -6.80
C GLN A 110 11.44 -20.51 -6.81
N LEU A 111 10.41 -19.65 -6.84
CA LEU A 111 9.02 -20.09 -6.93
C LEU A 111 8.69 -20.74 -8.29
N GLU A 112 9.25 -20.26 -9.41
CA GLU A 112 9.10 -20.92 -10.72
C GLU A 112 9.67 -22.36 -10.71
N LYS A 113 10.72 -22.62 -9.90
CA LYS A 113 11.33 -23.96 -9.76
C LYS A 113 10.66 -24.83 -8.71
N ASN A 114 10.12 -24.23 -7.65
CA ASN A 114 9.42 -24.93 -6.58
C ASN A 114 8.07 -24.24 -6.28
N PRO A 115 7.01 -24.59 -7.03
CA PRO A 115 5.68 -24.00 -6.87
C PRO A 115 4.99 -24.28 -5.51
N GLN A 116 5.60 -25.11 -4.64
CA GLN A 116 5.14 -25.30 -3.26
C GLN A 116 5.69 -24.24 -2.30
N SER A 117 6.65 -23.43 -2.75
CA SER A 117 7.12 -22.27 -1.98
C SER A 117 6.07 -21.17 -1.99
N ASN A 118 6.30 -20.14 -1.17
CA ASN A 118 5.41 -18.99 -1.03
C ASN A 118 6.20 -17.70 -1.22
N VAL A 119 5.59 -16.73 -1.91
CA VAL A 119 6.03 -15.35 -1.98
C VAL A 119 4.89 -14.44 -1.53
N ARG A 120 5.14 -13.54 -0.58
CA ARG A 120 4.11 -12.66 -0.04
C ARG A 120 4.40 -11.18 -0.20
N ILE A 121 3.40 -10.44 -0.64
CA ILE A 121 3.45 -9.00 -0.87
C ILE A 121 2.50 -8.30 0.11
N ALA A 122 3.00 -7.33 0.87
CA ALA A 122 2.16 -6.40 1.63
C ALA A 122 1.91 -5.14 0.80
N TYR A 123 0.66 -4.83 0.51
CA TYR A 123 0.29 -3.65 -0.26
C TYR A 123 -0.34 -2.59 0.64
N TYR A 124 0.43 -1.53 0.92
CA TYR A 124 -0.02 -0.38 1.70
C TYR A 124 -0.41 0.76 0.77
N GLY A 125 -1.58 1.35 1.01
CA GLY A 125 -2.03 2.49 0.22
C GLY A 125 -3.17 3.26 0.85
N ASP A 126 -3.82 4.07 0.01
CA ASP A 126 -4.86 5.01 0.42
C ASP A 126 -6.25 4.69 -0.17
N SER A 127 -7.09 5.71 -0.37
CA SER A 127 -8.42 5.55 -0.94
C SER A 127 -8.42 4.96 -2.35
N MET A 128 -7.33 5.08 -3.11
CA MET A 128 -7.21 4.52 -4.46
C MET A 128 -7.21 2.99 -4.44
N THR A 129 -6.73 2.38 -3.35
CA THR A 129 -6.52 0.93 -3.24
C THR A 129 -7.38 0.27 -2.15
N ASP A 130 -8.04 1.05 -1.28
CA ASP A 130 -8.91 0.57 -0.19
C ASP A 130 -10.08 -0.32 -0.66
N GLY A 131 -10.64 -0.04 -1.85
CA GLY A 131 -11.68 -0.89 -2.45
C GLY A 131 -11.19 -2.25 -2.97
N ASP A 132 -9.89 -2.56 -2.86
CA ASP A 132 -9.23 -3.75 -3.38
C ASP A 132 -9.27 -3.90 -4.91
N LEU A 133 -9.75 -2.91 -5.66
CA LEU A 133 -9.86 -3.00 -7.13
C LEU A 133 -8.50 -3.04 -7.84
N ILE A 134 -7.55 -2.17 -7.48
CA ILE A 134 -6.18 -2.24 -8.04
C ILE A 134 -5.46 -3.48 -7.50
N VAL A 135 -5.54 -3.69 -6.18
CA VAL A 135 -4.76 -4.73 -5.50
C VAL A 135 -5.24 -6.14 -5.86
N GLN A 136 -6.54 -6.35 -6.09
CA GLN A 136 -7.05 -7.63 -6.59
C GLN A 136 -6.53 -7.96 -7.98
N ASP A 137 -6.35 -6.96 -8.86
CA ASP A 137 -5.83 -7.19 -10.20
C ASP A 137 -4.33 -7.46 -10.16
N VAL A 138 -3.56 -6.75 -9.31
CA VAL A 138 -2.15 -7.10 -9.04
C VAL A 138 -2.06 -8.55 -8.52
N ARG A 139 -2.89 -8.89 -7.52
CA ARG A 139 -2.98 -10.24 -6.94
C ARG A 139 -3.29 -11.29 -8.00
N ALA A 140 -4.29 -11.06 -8.83
CA ALA A 140 -4.71 -11.98 -9.88
C ALA A 140 -3.61 -12.20 -10.93
N ASN A 141 -2.91 -11.15 -11.37
CA ASN A 141 -1.82 -11.30 -12.33
C ASN A 141 -0.66 -12.16 -11.76
N TYR A 142 -0.27 -11.94 -10.51
CA TYR A 142 0.75 -12.77 -9.86
C TYR A 142 0.28 -14.20 -9.61
N GLN A 143 -0.96 -14.39 -9.16
CA GLN A 143 -1.53 -15.73 -8.92
C GLN A 143 -1.71 -16.52 -10.22
N GLU A 144 -2.02 -15.85 -11.34
CA GLU A 144 -2.11 -16.50 -12.65
C GLU A 144 -0.74 -17.01 -13.11
N ARG A 145 0.33 -16.22 -12.89
CA ARG A 145 1.68 -16.59 -13.34
C ARG A 145 2.36 -17.61 -12.41
N PHE A 146 2.31 -17.38 -11.11
CA PHE A 146 3.11 -18.11 -10.13
C PHE A 146 2.29 -19.06 -9.24
N GLY A 147 0.98 -19.17 -9.52
CA GLY A 147 0.05 -19.90 -8.68
C GLY A 147 -0.27 -19.17 -7.38
N GLY A 148 -1.08 -19.82 -6.55
CA GLY A 148 -1.56 -19.29 -5.27
C GLY A 148 -3.04 -18.95 -5.30
N ASN A 149 -3.68 -19.13 -4.14
CA ASN A 149 -5.09 -18.85 -3.95
C ASN A 149 -5.31 -18.12 -2.63
N GLY A 150 -6.47 -17.47 -2.53
CA GLY A 150 -6.89 -16.71 -1.38
C GLY A 150 -6.67 -15.21 -1.55
N VAL A 151 -7.39 -14.47 -0.72
CA VAL A 151 -7.35 -13.00 -0.66
C VAL A 151 -6.22 -12.47 0.21
N GLY A 152 -5.57 -13.33 0.99
CA GLY A 152 -4.55 -12.96 1.97
C GLY A 152 -5.16 -12.46 3.29
N PHE A 153 -4.50 -11.50 3.93
CA PHE A 153 -4.93 -10.93 5.20
C PHE A 153 -6.10 -9.96 5.02
N VAL A 154 -7.13 -10.13 5.84
CA VAL A 154 -8.35 -9.32 5.85
C VAL A 154 -8.59 -8.77 7.26
N PRO A 155 -8.74 -7.44 7.43
CA PRO A 155 -9.03 -6.84 8.72
C PRO A 155 -10.43 -7.24 9.23
N ILE A 156 -10.70 -7.04 10.52
CA ILE A 156 -12.03 -7.29 11.12
C ILE A 156 -13.09 -6.36 10.54
N THR A 157 -12.77 -5.07 10.43
CA THR A 157 -13.62 -4.07 9.78
C THR A 157 -12.86 -3.39 8.65
N SER A 158 -13.59 -2.99 7.61
CA SER A 158 -13.07 -2.15 6.53
C SER A 158 -14.19 -1.22 6.06
N GLU A 159 -13.85 0.02 5.76
CA GLU A 159 -14.80 1.02 5.25
C GLU A 159 -15.24 0.72 3.82
N SER A 160 -14.41 0.02 3.04
CA SER A 160 -14.71 -0.41 1.67
C SER A 160 -14.99 -1.90 1.55
N SER A 161 -15.40 -2.58 2.64
CA SER A 161 -15.67 -4.03 2.60
C SER A 161 -16.72 -4.41 1.54
N ALA A 162 -17.68 -3.52 1.27
CA ALA A 162 -18.72 -3.71 0.26
C ALA A 162 -18.19 -3.65 -1.19
N SER A 163 -17.02 -3.06 -1.42
CA SER A 163 -16.43 -2.91 -2.76
C SER A 163 -15.51 -4.07 -3.15
N ARG A 164 -15.16 -4.97 -2.21
CA ARG A 164 -14.21 -6.05 -2.45
C ARG A 164 -14.88 -7.24 -3.15
N GLY A 165 -14.41 -7.58 -4.35
CA GLY A 165 -14.84 -8.80 -5.07
C GLY A 165 -14.11 -10.07 -4.63
N SER A 166 -12.95 -9.91 -3.98
CA SER A 166 -12.05 -10.99 -3.55
C SER A 166 -12.51 -11.69 -2.26
N VAL A 167 -13.30 -11.01 -1.43
CA VAL A 167 -13.88 -11.53 -0.18
C VAL A 167 -15.07 -10.68 0.23
N LYS A 168 -16.17 -11.32 0.63
CA LYS A 168 -17.30 -10.62 1.26
C LYS A 168 -17.10 -10.64 2.77
N SER A 169 -17.26 -9.50 3.41
CA SER A 169 -17.08 -9.36 4.86
C SER A 169 -18.26 -8.62 5.49
N LEU A 170 -18.81 -9.18 6.56
CA LEU A 170 -19.83 -8.56 7.40
C LEU A 170 -19.35 -8.56 8.86
N TYR A 171 -19.76 -7.58 9.65
CA TYR A 171 -19.36 -7.48 11.05
C TYR A 171 -20.43 -6.79 11.89
N SER A 172 -20.42 -7.03 13.20
CA SER A 172 -21.26 -6.29 14.14
C SER A 172 -20.75 -4.86 14.32
N LYS A 173 -21.63 -3.90 14.60
CA LYS A 173 -21.25 -2.47 14.75
C LYS A 173 -20.54 -2.14 16.08
N ASN A 174 -20.44 -3.11 16.98
CA ASN A 174 -19.99 -2.92 18.37
C ASN A 174 -18.51 -3.27 18.59
N TRP A 175 -17.69 -3.30 17.52
CA TRP A 175 -16.23 -3.36 17.65
C TRP A 175 -15.69 -2.01 18.13
N LYS A 176 -14.82 -2.02 19.14
CA LYS A 176 -13.96 -0.87 19.43
C LYS A 176 -12.72 -0.94 18.55
N THR A 177 -12.64 -0.01 17.59
CA THR A 177 -11.56 0.07 16.61
C THR A 177 -10.60 1.21 16.96
N GLN A 178 -9.30 0.96 16.90
CA GLN A 178 -8.26 1.99 16.86
C GLN A 178 -7.42 1.79 15.59
N SER A 179 -7.07 2.89 14.91
CA SER A 179 -6.18 2.91 13.75
C SER A 179 -4.97 3.81 14.02
N TYR A 180 -3.85 3.55 13.34
CA TYR A 180 -2.71 4.47 13.36
C TYR A 180 -3.03 5.86 12.79
N LEU A 181 -4.14 6.00 12.05
CA LEU A 181 -4.54 7.28 11.47
C LEU A 181 -4.99 8.26 12.56
N ASN A 182 -5.78 7.74 13.51
CA ASN A 182 -6.51 8.54 14.49
C ASN A 182 -6.03 8.38 15.94
N VAL A 183 -5.19 7.39 16.24
CA VAL A 183 -4.71 7.13 17.60
C VAL A 183 -3.18 7.08 17.65
N LYS A 184 -2.57 8.06 18.31
CA LYS A 184 -1.10 8.11 18.51
C LYS A 184 -0.59 7.11 19.54
N ARG A 185 -1.41 6.80 20.56
CA ARG A 185 -1.06 5.90 21.67
C ARG A 185 -2.18 4.87 21.83
N PRO A 186 -2.14 3.76 21.09
CA PRO A 186 -3.19 2.76 21.16
C PRO A 186 -3.11 1.97 22.46
N ILE A 187 -4.23 1.32 22.83
CA ILE A 187 -4.31 0.45 24.02
C ILE A 187 -3.38 -0.75 23.87
N SER A 188 -3.22 -1.21 22.63
CA SER A 188 -2.26 -2.24 22.25
C SER A 188 -1.70 -1.90 20.87
N PRO A 189 -0.47 -2.34 20.55
CA PRO A 189 0.12 -2.04 19.25
C PRO A 189 -0.78 -2.45 18.09
N PHE A 190 -0.78 -1.63 17.04
CA PHE A 190 -1.50 -1.93 15.81
C PHE A 190 -0.97 -3.19 15.14
N GLY A 191 -1.84 -3.91 14.44
CA GLY A 191 -1.43 -5.01 13.57
C GLY A 191 -0.84 -4.52 12.24
N VAL A 192 -0.35 -5.44 11.41
CA VAL A 192 0.19 -5.14 10.07
C VAL A 192 -0.78 -4.37 9.18
N ASN A 193 -2.08 -4.51 9.41
CA ASN A 193 -3.15 -3.78 8.73
C ASN A 193 -3.38 -2.36 9.27
N GLY A 194 -2.58 -1.91 10.25
CA GLY A 194 -2.70 -0.60 10.86
C GLY A 194 -3.85 -0.41 11.83
N HIS A 195 -4.46 -1.51 12.27
CA HIS A 195 -5.61 -1.48 13.16
C HIS A 195 -5.42 -2.40 14.36
N VAL A 196 -6.18 -2.14 15.40
CA VAL A 196 -6.45 -3.07 16.50
C VAL A 196 -7.93 -2.98 16.87
N PHE A 197 -8.54 -4.14 17.09
CA PHE A 197 -9.96 -4.28 17.35
C PHE A 197 -10.20 -4.96 18.70
N PHE A 198 -11.23 -4.54 19.42
CA PHE A 198 -11.63 -5.15 20.69
C PHE A 198 -13.12 -5.47 20.70
N ALA A 199 -13.47 -6.68 21.16
CA ALA A 199 -14.83 -7.14 21.37
C ALA A 199 -15.34 -6.70 22.76
N ASN A 200 -15.44 -5.39 22.97
CA ASN A 200 -15.61 -4.78 24.29
C ASN A 200 -17.06 -4.53 24.71
N ASP A 201 -18.03 -4.91 23.88
CA ASP A 201 -19.45 -4.85 24.23
C ASP A 201 -19.83 -6.08 25.05
N LYS A 202 -20.27 -5.84 26.29
CA LYS A 202 -20.69 -6.90 27.22
C LYS A 202 -22.15 -7.29 27.06
N ALA A 203 -22.96 -6.47 26.38
CA ALA A 203 -24.40 -6.66 26.24
C ALA A 203 -24.76 -7.40 24.94
N ASN A 204 -24.00 -7.20 23.86
CA ASN A 204 -24.27 -7.82 22.57
C ASN A 204 -23.10 -8.65 22.06
N SER A 205 -23.40 -9.72 21.32
CA SER A 205 -22.37 -10.53 20.66
C SER A 205 -21.57 -9.71 19.65
N THR A 206 -20.25 -9.61 19.84
CA THR A 206 -19.34 -9.05 18.85
C THR A 206 -18.87 -10.14 17.88
N TRP A 207 -19.02 -9.91 16.57
CA TRP A 207 -18.76 -10.92 15.55
C TRP A 207 -18.23 -10.34 14.24
N VAL A 208 -17.59 -11.20 13.45
CA VAL A 208 -17.22 -10.97 12.05
C VAL A 208 -17.53 -12.22 11.22
N GLN A 209 -17.90 -12.03 9.96
CA GLN A 209 -18.23 -13.09 9.03
C GLN A 209 -17.51 -12.83 7.71
N TYR A 210 -16.96 -13.90 7.14
CA TYR A 210 -16.32 -13.88 5.83
C TYR A 210 -16.95 -14.93 4.93
N GLU A 211 -17.09 -14.59 3.65
CA GLU A 211 -17.45 -15.50 2.56
C GLU A 211 -16.46 -15.30 1.41
N ALA A 212 -16.08 -16.40 0.78
CA ALA A 212 -15.17 -16.41 -0.36
C ALA A 212 -15.68 -15.50 -1.49
N GLY A 213 -14.73 -14.86 -2.17
CA GLY A 213 -15.04 -14.02 -3.32
C GLY A 213 -15.45 -14.81 -4.55
N LEU A 214 -15.73 -14.07 -5.63
CA LEU A 214 -16.10 -14.65 -6.92
C LEU A 214 -14.95 -14.67 -7.93
N ASN A 215 -13.82 -14.02 -7.61
CA ASN A 215 -12.65 -14.00 -8.49
C ASN A 215 -12.02 -15.40 -8.56
N LYS A 216 -11.45 -15.77 -9.72
CA LYS A 216 -10.90 -17.10 -10.04
C LYS A 216 -10.10 -17.75 -8.90
N ASN A 217 -9.16 -17.01 -8.32
CA ASN A 217 -8.24 -17.49 -7.27
C ASN A 217 -8.70 -17.19 -5.83
N SER A 218 -9.92 -16.67 -5.62
CA SER A 218 -10.46 -16.34 -4.30
C SER A 218 -11.81 -16.98 -4.02
N THR A 219 -12.13 -18.10 -4.70
CA THR A 219 -13.41 -18.82 -4.56
C THR A 219 -13.47 -19.72 -3.32
N SER A 220 -12.42 -19.76 -2.50
CA SER A 220 -12.37 -20.41 -1.19
C SER A 220 -11.64 -19.53 -0.18
N LEU A 221 -11.96 -19.73 1.10
CA LEU A 221 -11.20 -19.26 2.25
C LEU A 221 -10.27 -20.40 2.67
N ASP A 222 -9.03 -20.36 2.18
CA ASP A 222 -8.03 -21.39 2.43
C ASP A 222 -7.32 -21.13 3.78
N ASN A 223 -7.11 -22.19 4.57
CA ASN A 223 -6.44 -22.17 5.87
C ASN A 223 -6.81 -20.96 6.76
N PRO A 224 -8.12 -20.68 6.96
CA PRO A 224 -8.58 -19.51 7.68
C PRO A 224 -7.93 -19.43 9.06
N THR A 225 -7.15 -18.38 9.30
CA THR A 225 -6.33 -18.24 10.51
C THR A 225 -6.52 -16.87 11.13
N LEU A 226 -6.99 -16.84 12.38
CA LEU A 226 -7.16 -15.62 13.18
C LEU A 226 -5.79 -15.14 13.69
N PHE A 227 -5.54 -13.83 13.60
CA PHE A 227 -4.41 -13.14 14.23
C PHE A 227 -4.89 -12.23 15.37
N TYR A 228 -4.26 -12.36 16.54
CA TYR A 228 -4.60 -11.60 17.75
C TYR A 228 -3.39 -11.36 18.65
N GLY A 229 -3.40 -10.30 19.44
CA GLY A 229 -2.27 -9.84 20.24
C GLY A 229 -2.26 -10.37 21.67
N ARG A 230 -1.23 -9.94 22.40
CA ARG A 230 -1.03 -10.28 23.82
C ARG A 230 -2.07 -9.62 24.73
N ALA A 231 -2.52 -10.34 25.76
CA ALA A 231 -3.42 -9.82 26.79
C ALA A 231 -3.25 -10.60 28.11
N SER A 232 -3.69 -10.02 29.22
CA SER A 232 -3.62 -10.67 30.54
C SER A 232 -4.75 -11.67 30.79
N LYS A 233 -5.87 -11.53 30.10
CA LYS A 233 -7.05 -12.41 30.23
C LYS A 233 -7.22 -13.28 28.99
N ARG A 234 -7.69 -14.50 29.21
CA ARG A 234 -8.11 -15.43 28.15
C ARG A 234 -9.55 -15.12 27.74
N GLY A 235 -9.91 -15.54 26.53
CA GLY A 235 -11.25 -15.44 25.97
C GLY A 235 -11.55 -16.66 25.12
N ASN A 236 -12.70 -16.67 24.46
CA ASN A 236 -13.09 -17.72 23.53
C ASN A 236 -13.61 -17.13 22.22
N VAL A 237 -13.61 -17.96 21.18
CA VAL A 237 -14.21 -17.65 19.89
C VAL A 237 -14.97 -18.88 19.38
N ASN A 238 -16.20 -18.66 18.93
CA ASN A 238 -17.03 -19.66 18.30
C ASN A 238 -17.06 -19.41 16.79
N PHE A 239 -16.54 -20.35 16.00
CA PHE A 239 -16.57 -20.33 14.54
C PHE A 239 -17.76 -21.15 14.03
N VAL A 240 -18.77 -20.49 13.48
CA VAL A 240 -19.94 -21.11 12.86
C VAL A 240 -19.63 -21.34 11.39
N ILE A 241 -19.67 -22.60 10.94
CA ILE A 241 -19.39 -23.04 9.58
C ILE A 241 -20.58 -23.88 9.11
N GLY A 242 -21.44 -23.32 8.25
CA GLY A 242 -22.70 -23.98 7.90
C GLY A 242 -23.57 -24.21 9.14
N ARG A 243 -23.80 -25.48 9.49
CA ARG A 243 -24.57 -25.88 10.68
C ARG A 243 -23.70 -26.20 11.90
N ASP A 244 -22.38 -26.30 11.71
CA ASP A 244 -21.45 -26.67 12.77
C ASP A 244 -20.91 -25.44 13.49
N THR A 245 -20.51 -25.63 14.76
CA THR A 245 -19.85 -24.59 15.56
C THR A 245 -18.60 -25.14 16.22
N LEU A 246 -17.44 -24.62 15.83
CA LEU A 246 -16.15 -24.93 16.46
C LEU A 246 -15.88 -23.92 17.56
N ARG A 247 -15.75 -24.38 18.81
CA ARG A 247 -15.42 -23.53 19.96
C ARG A 247 -13.94 -23.62 20.27
N LYS A 248 -13.24 -22.49 20.34
CA LYS A 248 -11.80 -22.42 20.59
C LYS A 248 -11.45 -21.35 21.62
N SER A 249 -10.47 -21.63 22.46
CA SER A 249 -9.94 -20.66 23.42
C SER A 249 -8.86 -19.78 22.80
N LEU A 250 -8.88 -18.50 23.15
CA LEU A 250 -7.84 -17.53 22.82
C LEU A 250 -6.78 -17.55 23.94
N ILE A 251 -5.53 -17.81 23.56
CA ILE A 251 -4.38 -17.89 24.45
C ILE A 251 -3.41 -16.76 24.09
N PRO A 252 -3.57 -15.55 24.66
CA PRO A 252 -2.90 -14.35 24.18
C PRO A 252 -1.54 -14.14 24.87
N ASN A 253 -0.63 -15.11 24.77
CA ASN A 253 0.65 -15.10 25.48
C ASN A 253 1.83 -14.51 24.68
N ASN A 254 1.78 -14.54 23.35
CA ASN A 254 2.80 -13.94 22.49
C ASN A 254 2.40 -12.53 22.03
N LEU A 255 3.37 -11.75 21.53
CA LEU A 255 3.11 -10.44 20.91
C LEU A 255 2.04 -10.55 19.81
N VAL A 256 2.16 -11.58 18.96
CA VAL A 256 1.18 -11.98 17.96
C VAL A 256 0.93 -13.47 18.09
N ASN A 257 -0.33 -13.85 18.15
CA ASN A 257 -0.80 -15.22 18.28
C ASN A 257 -1.66 -15.57 17.07
N THR A 258 -1.63 -16.83 16.67
CA THR A 258 -2.44 -17.36 15.56
C THR A 258 -3.38 -18.45 16.05
N LEU A 259 -4.59 -18.49 15.54
CA LEU A 259 -5.55 -19.56 15.79
C LEU A 259 -6.21 -20.00 14.48
N LYS A 260 -5.88 -21.20 14.01
CA LYS A 260 -6.55 -21.80 12.84
C LYS A 260 -8.03 -21.99 13.16
N VAL A 261 -8.92 -21.55 12.26
CA VAL A 261 -10.36 -21.78 12.33
C VAL A 261 -10.64 -23.25 12.06
N THR A 262 -10.23 -23.75 10.90
CA THR A 262 -10.28 -25.16 10.50
C THR A 262 -9.07 -25.48 9.62
N SER A 263 -8.82 -26.77 9.38
CA SER A 263 -7.87 -27.23 8.37
C SER A 263 -8.55 -27.25 7.00
N GLY A 264 -7.83 -26.85 5.94
CA GLY A 264 -8.34 -26.87 4.57
C GLY A 264 -9.18 -25.64 4.19
N SER A 265 -10.00 -25.82 3.16
CA SER A 265 -10.72 -24.73 2.47
C SER A 265 -12.19 -24.73 2.82
N ILE A 266 -12.75 -23.57 3.14
CA ILE A 266 -14.19 -23.37 3.39
C ILE A 266 -14.75 -22.23 2.53
N LYS A 267 -16.08 -22.19 2.35
CA LYS A 267 -16.74 -21.12 1.59
C LYS A 267 -17.10 -19.91 2.42
N ALA A 268 -17.49 -20.12 3.67
CA ALA A 268 -17.86 -19.04 4.58
C ALA A 268 -17.75 -19.50 6.03
N PHE A 269 -17.57 -18.55 6.94
CA PHE A 269 -17.72 -18.76 8.38
C PHE A 269 -18.04 -17.46 9.12
N LYS A 270 -18.61 -17.58 10.30
CA LYS A 270 -18.83 -16.48 11.24
C LYS A 270 -18.07 -16.74 12.54
N ALA A 271 -17.25 -15.79 12.97
CA ALA A 271 -16.54 -15.81 14.25
C ALA A 271 -17.27 -14.93 15.28
N ASN A 272 -17.69 -15.52 16.39
CA ASN A 272 -18.32 -14.82 17.52
C ASN A 272 -17.34 -14.81 18.70
N PHE A 273 -16.97 -13.63 19.17
CA PHE A 273 -15.98 -13.45 20.23
C PHE A 273 -16.67 -13.38 21.59
N ILE A 274 -16.12 -14.08 22.58
CA ILE A 274 -16.72 -14.26 23.91
C ILE A 274 -15.64 -13.98 24.97
N HIS A 275 -15.91 -13.04 25.88
CA HIS A 275 -14.95 -12.59 26.90
C HIS A 275 -13.57 -12.18 26.31
N ALA A 276 -13.59 -11.51 25.15
CA ALA A 276 -12.39 -11.06 24.43
C ALA A 276 -12.25 -9.52 24.43
N ASP A 277 -12.84 -8.85 25.42
CA ASP A 277 -12.91 -7.39 25.54
C ASP A 277 -11.55 -6.71 25.70
N SER A 278 -10.58 -7.43 26.26
CA SER A 278 -9.19 -6.96 26.45
C SER A 278 -8.18 -7.57 25.48
N ILE A 279 -8.63 -8.48 24.60
CA ILE A 279 -7.74 -9.18 23.66
C ILE A 279 -7.65 -8.35 22.37
N PRO A 280 -6.45 -7.89 21.97
CA PRO A 280 -6.27 -7.22 20.68
C PRO A 280 -6.57 -8.19 19.55
N ILE A 281 -7.57 -7.91 18.72
CA ILE A 281 -7.87 -8.69 17.52
C ILE A 281 -7.37 -7.90 16.31
N TYR A 282 -6.74 -8.59 15.35
CA TYR A 282 -6.14 -7.93 14.18
C TYR A 282 -6.87 -8.24 12.87
N GLY A 283 -7.22 -9.51 12.64
CA GLY A 283 -7.86 -9.93 11.39
C GLY A 283 -7.69 -11.42 11.12
N PHE A 284 -8.06 -11.84 9.92
CA PHE A 284 -7.93 -13.22 9.46
C PHE A 284 -7.09 -13.29 8.21
N ASN A 285 -6.30 -14.35 8.09
CA ASN A 285 -5.58 -14.69 6.88
C ASN A 285 -6.28 -15.82 6.12
N PHE A 286 -6.38 -15.67 4.80
CA PHE A 286 -6.92 -16.66 3.88
C PHE A 286 -5.94 -16.89 2.73
N ASP A 287 -5.08 -17.89 2.87
CA ASP A 287 -4.13 -18.30 1.86
C ASP A 287 -3.93 -19.82 1.84
N ASN A 288 -3.50 -20.35 0.69
CA ASN A 288 -3.21 -21.77 0.54
C ASN A 288 -1.74 -22.13 0.85
N GLY A 289 -0.94 -21.15 1.31
CA GLY A 289 0.46 -21.33 1.70
C GLY A 289 1.45 -21.59 0.56
N LYS A 290 1.05 -21.40 -0.70
CA LYS A 290 1.91 -21.63 -1.88
C LYS A 290 1.62 -20.64 -2.99
N GLY A 291 2.60 -20.40 -3.86
CA GLY A 291 2.46 -19.40 -4.93
C GLY A 291 2.60 -17.98 -4.38
N VAL A 292 1.89 -17.02 -4.99
CA VAL A 292 1.93 -15.61 -4.56
C VAL A 292 0.67 -15.20 -3.81
N HIS A 293 0.87 -14.48 -2.70
CA HIS A 293 -0.20 -13.83 -1.95
C HIS A 293 0.04 -12.32 -1.85
N VAL A 294 -1.03 -11.53 -2.02
CA VAL A 294 -0.97 -10.06 -1.95
C VAL A 294 -2.00 -9.55 -0.96
N ASP A 295 -1.53 -9.06 0.18
CA ASP A 295 -2.36 -8.48 1.23
C ASP A 295 -2.65 -7.01 0.94
N ASN A 296 -3.90 -6.59 1.19
CA ASN A 296 -4.28 -5.19 1.04
C ASN A 296 -4.46 -4.54 2.42
N PHE A 297 -3.56 -3.61 2.75
CA PHE A 297 -3.53 -2.84 3.99
C PHE A 297 -3.83 -1.36 3.76
N SER A 298 -4.59 -1.05 2.71
CA SER A 298 -4.97 0.31 2.38
C SER A 298 -5.98 0.87 3.37
N GLN A 299 -5.88 2.17 3.64
CA GLN A 299 -6.83 2.90 4.49
C GLN A 299 -7.14 4.26 3.88
N ARG A 300 -8.42 4.65 3.85
CA ARG A 300 -8.83 5.97 3.36
C ARG A 300 -8.18 7.09 4.18
N GLY A 301 -7.83 8.19 3.50
CA GLY A 301 -7.21 9.36 4.13
C GLY A 301 -5.74 9.19 4.51
N ASN A 302 -5.14 8.00 4.32
CA ASN A 302 -3.77 7.71 4.72
C ASN A 302 -2.73 8.37 3.80
N SER A 303 -1.69 8.97 4.38
CA SER A 303 -0.51 9.47 3.66
C SER A 303 0.68 8.52 3.64
N GLY A 304 0.64 7.44 4.42
CA GLY A 304 1.77 6.54 4.65
C GLY A 304 2.68 6.97 5.80
N LEU A 305 2.64 8.23 6.24
CA LEU A 305 3.39 8.70 7.42
C LEU A 305 3.08 7.91 8.71
N PRO A 306 1.81 7.51 8.98
CA PRO A 306 1.47 6.77 10.19
C PRO A 306 2.16 5.42 10.37
N ILE A 307 2.66 4.81 9.30
CA ILE A 307 3.45 3.57 9.35
C ILE A 307 4.73 3.75 10.19
N SER A 308 5.28 4.97 10.27
CA SER A 308 6.41 5.27 11.16
C SER A 308 6.13 5.00 12.65
N GLY A 309 4.85 4.90 13.03
CA GLY A 309 4.40 4.55 14.37
C GLY A 309 4.24 3.04 14.65
N PHE A 310 4.60 2.16 13.71
CA PHE A 310 4.58 0.71 13.97
C PHE A 310 5.52 0.31 15.12
N ASP A 311 5.04 -0.64 15.92
CA ASP A 311 5.86 -1.38 16.87
C ASP A 311 6.62 -2.48 16.14
N ALA A 312 7.94 -2.33 16.03
CA ALA A 312 8.77 -3.23 15.24
C ALA A 312 8.73 -4.68 15.78
N GLY A 313 8.66 -4.87 17.10
CA GLY A 313 8.59 -6.21 17.69
C GLY A 313 7.29 -6.93 17.33
N VAL A 314 6.17 -6.21 17.32
CA VAL A 314 4.88 -6.75 16.86
C VAL A 314 4.90 -7.05 15.36
N MET A 315 5.46 -6.16 14.53
CA MET A 315 5.58 -6.42 13.09
C MET A 315 6.47 -7.62 12.77
N GLN A 316 7.60 -7.78 13.46
CA GLN A 316 8.47 -8.94 13.34
C GLN A 316 7.76 -10.24 13.76
N ALA A 317 6.93 -10.19 14.82
CA ALA A 317 6.12 -11.32 15.24
C ALA A 317 5.03 -11.69 14.21
N PHE A 318 4.41 -10.71 13.55
CA PHE A 318 3.57 -10.97 12.37
C PHE A 318 4.39 -11.60 11.25
N ASN A 319 5.57 -11.06 10.95
CA ASN A 319 6.40 -11.50 9.84
C ASN A 319 6.94 -12.92 10.01
N THR A 320 7.05 -13.41 11.25
CA THR A 320 7.37 -14.82 11.54
C THR A 320 6.34 -15.78 10.93
N ASN A 321 5.08 -15.34 10.80
CA ASN A 321 3.99 -16.11 10.23
C ASN A 321 3.71 -15.75 8.77
N LEU A 322 3.69 -14.45 8.44
CA LEU A 322 3.28 -13.98 7.11
C LEU A 322 4.43 -13.95 6.11
N LYS A 323 5.68 -13.73 6.55
CA LYS A 323 6.90 -13.77 5.73
C LYS A 323 6.82 -12.93 4.46
N TYR A 324 6.68 -11.62 4.61
CA TYR A 324 6.68 -10.69 3.47
C TYR A 324 8.03 -10.65 2.78
N ASP A 325 8.01 -10.75 1.45
CA ASP A 325 9.17 -10.62 0.56
C ASP A 325 9.19 -9.25 -0.14
N LEU A 326 8.03 -8.60 -0.26
CA LEU A 326 7.88 -7.26 -0.83
C LEU A 326 6.87 -6.43 -0.03
N ILE A 327 7.23 -5.18 0.26
CA ILE A 327 6.32 -4.16 0.78
C ILE A 327 6.15 -3.05 -0.25
N ILE A 328 4.92 -2.81 -0.68
CA ILE A 328 4.55 -1.76 -1.63
C ILE A 328 3.92 -0.60 -0.87
N LEU A 329 4.42 0.62 -1.10
CA LEU A 329 3.85 1.88 -0.62
C LEU A 329 3.24 2.66 -1.79
N HIS A 330 1.92 2.72 -1.87
CA HIS A 330 1.18 3.42 -2.92
C HIS A 330 0.31 4.53 -2.31
N TYR A 331 0.92 5.71 -2.19
CA TYR A 331 0.32 6.88 -1.57
C TYR A 331 0.46 8.10 -2.48
N GLY A 332 -0.34 9.13 -2.21
CA GLY A 332 -0.09 10.46 -2.79
C GLY A 332 -1.36 11.30 -2.92
N THR A 333 -2.51 10.65 -3.14
CA THR A 333 -3.79 11.34 -3.36
C THR A 333 -4.15 12.26 -2.19
N ASN A 334 -3.97 11.80 -0.95
CA ASN A 334 -4.25 12.62 0.24
C ASN A 334 -3.21 13.72 0.48
N VAL A 335 -2.01 13.59 -0.08
CA VAL A 335 -0.91 14.55 0.08
C VAL A 335 -1.06 15.73 -0.92
N LEU A 336 -1.68 15.49 -2.08
CA LEU A 336 -1.96 16.52 -3.08
C LEU A 336 -2.99 17.57 -2.61
N ASN A 337 -3.85 17.24 -1.65
CA ASN A 337 -5.00 18.08 -1.29
C ASN A 337 -4.66 19.30 -0.41
N TYR A 338 -3.38 19.57 -0.12
CA TYR A 338 -2.94 20.68 0.73
C TYR A 338 -2.40 21.90 -0.04
N GLY A 339 -2.45 21.88 -1.37
CA GLY A 339 -2.12 23.06 -2.20
C GLY A 339 -0.66 23.51 -2.18
N THR A 340 0.24 22.72 -1.59
CA THR A 340 1.68 22.97 -1.56
C THR A 340 2.38 22.28 -2.73
N LYS A 341 3.44 22.91 -3.24
CA LYS A 341 4.42 22.29 -4.16
C LYS A 341 5.70 21.86 -3.45
N ASN A 342 5.85 22.25 -2.18
CA ASN A 342 6.97 21.87 -1.35
C ASN A 342 6.62 20.60 -0.56
N TYR A 343 7.34 19.52 -0.85
CA TYR A 343 7.16 18.21 -0.26
C TYR A 343 8.36 17.74 0.57
N PHE A 344 9.27 18.63 0.98
CA PHE A 344 10.42 18.25 1.82
C PHE A 344 10.01 17.63 3.16
N TRP A 345 8.96 18.16 3.79
CA TRP A 345 8.39 17.59 5.01
C TRP A 345 7.89 16.16 4.79
N TYR A 346 7.24 15.92 3.64
CA TYR A 346 6.68 14.62 3.28
C TYR A 346 7.81 13.64 2.97
N GLU A 347 8.80 14.06 2.19
CA GLU A 347 10.00 13.29 1.89
C GLU A 347 10.73 12.86 3.17
N ARG A 348 10.97 13.79 4.10
CA ARG A 348 11.58 13.48 5.41
C ARG A 348 10.74 12.50 6.22
N GLY A 349 9.43 12.69 6.23
CA GLY A 349 8.50 11.80 6.93
C GLY A 349 8.51 10.39 6.34
N MET A 350 8.44 10.28 5.01
CA MET A 350 8.45 9.00 4.31
C MET A 350 9.80 8.27 4.42
N LYS A 351 10.93 9.00 4.48
CA LYS A 351 12.23 8.39 4.84
C LYS A 351 12.20 7.69 6.20
N LYS A 352 11.59 8.33 7.21
CA LYS A 352 11.38 7.70 8.52
C LYS A 352 10.45 6.50 8.43
N THR A 353 9.37 6.58 7.65
CA THR A 353 8.47 5.47 7.39
C THR A 353 9.20 4.27 6.76
N VAL A 354 9.98 4.48 5.69
CA VAL A 354 10.72 3.39 5.01
C VAL A 354 11.73 2.76 5.97
N ASN A 355 12.45 3.56 6.75
CA ASN A 355 13.39 3.03 7.74
C ASN A 355 12.67 2.25 8.86
N LYS A 356 11.50 2.70 9.31
CA LYS A 356 10.68 1.93 10.25
C LYS A 356 10.20 0.61 9.65
N ILE A 357 9.90 0.57 8.35
CA ILE A 357 9.57 -0.67 7.64
C ILE A 357 10.78 -1.62 7.61
N LYS A 358 11.98 -1.13 7.27
CA LYS A 358 13.22 -1.93 7.30
C LYS A 358 13.49 -2.52 8.69
N GLU A 359 13.24 -1.75 9.75
CA GLU A 359 13.32 -2.21 11.15
C GLU A 359 12.26 -3.27 11.47
N SER A 360 11.04 -3.07 10.99
CA SER A 360 9.87 -3.92 11.26
C SER A 360 9.87 -5.23 10.48
N PHE A 361 10.50 -5.24 9.30
CA PHE A 361 10.54 -6.36 8.36
C PHE A 361 11.96 -6.49 7.78
N PRO A 362 12.94 -6.99 8.58
CA PRO A 362 14.33 -7.07 8.13
C PRO A 362 14.49 -7.91 6.85
N GLY A 363 15.21 -7.38 5.88
CA GLY A 363 15.52 -8.06 4.61
C GLY A 363 14.43 -8.01 3.54
N VAL A 364 13.29 -7.35 3.80
CA VAL A 364 12.23 -7.20 2.82
C VAL A 364 12.61 -6.20 1.72
N SER A 365 12.27 -6.50 0.47
CA SER A 365 12.33 -5.50 -0.60
C SER A 365 11.20 -4.48 -0.44
N ILE A 366 11.47 -3.21 -0.79
CA ILE A 366 10.48 -2.13 -0.69
C ILE A 366 10.30 -1.49 -2.06
N LEU A 367 9.04 -1.26 -2.44
CA LEU A 367 8.66 -0.59 -3.67
C LEU A 367 7.81 0.64 -3.35
N ILE A 368 8.18 1.78 -3.92
CA ILE A 368 7.42 3.01 -3.87
C ILE A 368 6.69 3.20 -5.20
N ILE A 369 5.37 3.38 -5.13
CA ILE A 369 4.56 3.77 -6.29
C ILE A 369 4.23 5.25 -6.13
N SER A 370 4.57 6.05 -7.15
CA SER A 370 4.27 7.47 -7.14
C SER A 370 2.76 7.73 -7.13
N THR A 371 2.38 8.97 -6.81
CA THR A 371 1.04 9.45 -7.08
C THR A 371 0.68 9.21 -8.55
N ALA A 372 -0.60 8.90 -8.78
CA ALA A 372 -1.22 8.98 -10.09
C ALA A 372 -1.30 10.43 -10.56
N ASP A 373 -1.61 10.61 -11.85
CA ASP A 373 -2.10 11.91 -12.31
C ASP A 373 -3.45 12.23 -11.65
N LYS A 374 -3.67 13.51 -11.37
CA LYS A 374 -4.92 14.08 -10.87
C LYS A 374 -5.11 15.40 -11.60
N SER A 375 -6.34 15.72 -11.97
CA SER A 375 -6.62 17.01 -12.60
C SER A 375 -7.42 17.95 -11.73
N THR A 376 -7.09 19.23 -11.82
CA THR A 376 -7.80 20.35 -11.19
C THR A 376 -8.21 21.32 -12.30
N LYS A 377 -9.28 22.07 -12.05
CA LYS A 377 -9.78 23.07 -13.00
C LYS A 377 -8.92 24.33 -12.93
N TYR A 378 -8.32 24.70 -14.05
CA TYR A 378 -7.65 25.97 -14.27
C TYR A 378 -8.45 26.76 -15.30
N ASP A 379 -8.94 27.93 -14.90
CA ASP A 379 -9.90 28.72 -15.67
C ASP A 379 -11.15 27.88 -16.04
N LEU A 380 -11.27 27.50 -17.31
CA LEU A 380 -12.38 26.70 -17.84
C LEU A 380 -11.97 25.29 -18.26
N GLU A 381 -10.70 24.91 -18.07
CA GLU A 381 -10.14 23.64 -18.55
C GLU A 381 -9.65 22.77 -17.40
N MET A 382 -9.89 21.46 -17.49
CA MET A 382 -9.26 20.50 -16.60
C MET A 382 -7.82 20.26 -17.07
N LYS A 383 -6.86 20.38 -16.18
CA LYS A 383 -5.43 20.10 -16.44
C LYS A 383 -4.83 19.34 -15.27
N THR A 384 -3.71 18.66 -15.50
CA THR A 384 -2.94 18.05 -14.40
C THR A 384 -2.70 19.09 -13.31
N ASP A 385 -2.97 18.68 -12.07
CA ASP A 385 -2.74 19.54 -10.92
C ASP A 385 -1.24 19.82 -10.80
N SER A 386 -0.89 21.10 -10.70
CA SER A 386 0.50 21.55 -10.63
C SER A 386 1.30 20.98 -9.45
N ALA A 387 0.65 20.34 -8.47
CA ALA A 387 1.27 19.64 -7.36
C ALA A 387 1.67 18.19 -7.65
N VAL A 388 1.12 17.56 -8.71
CA VAL A 388 1.37 16.14 -9.08
C VAL A 388 2.85 15.88 -9.36
N VAL A 389 3.45 16.66 -10.27
CA VAL A 389 4.85 16.46 -10.68
C VAL A 389 5.82 16.70 -9.52
N PRO A 390 5.71 17.80 -8.73
CA PRO A 390 6.53 17.98 -7.53
C PRO A 390 6.42 16.82 -6.53
N LEU A 391 5.21 16.30 -6.29
CA LEU A 391 5.02 15.17 -5.37
C LEU A 391 5.68 13.90 -5.92
N MET A 392 5.45 13.58 -7.19
CA MET A 392 6.06 12.42 -7.86
C MET A 392 7.60 12.48 -7.75
N LYS A 393 8.21 13.64 -8.00
CA LYS A 393 9.65 13.84 -7.85
C LYS A 393 10.11 13.63 -6.41
N ALA A 394 9.39 14.17 -5.42
CA ALA A 394 9.70 13.94 -4.01
C ALA A 394 9.60 12.45 -3.64
N GLN A 395 8.63 11.72 -4.19
CA GLN A 395 8.49 10.28 -4.00
C GLN A 395 9.65 9.50 -4.60
N LYS A 396 10.08 9.89 -5.79
CA LYS A 396 11.26 9.32 -6.43
C LYS A 396 12.54 9.58 -5.63
N ARG A 397 12.73 10.79 -5.10
CA ARG A 397 13.89 11.14 -4.26
C ARG A 397 13.99 10.27 -3.03
N TYR A 398 12.93 10.16 -2.22
CA TYR A 398 13.01 9.30 -1.05
C TYR A 398 13.13 7.83 -1.42
N ALA A 399 12.59 7.37 -2.55
CA ALA A 399 12.81 6.00 -3.02
C ALA A 399 14.30 5.73 -3.31
N LEU A 400 14.97 6.66 -3.98
CA LEU A 400 16.40 6.59 -4.24
C LEU A 400 17.23 6.64 -2.95
N GLU A 401 17.00 7.64 -2.09
CA GLU A 401 17.75 7.82 -0.85
C GLU A 401 17.56 6.69 0.17
N THR A 402 16.45 5.97 0.07
CA THR A 402 16.15 4.82 0.95
C THR A 402 16.39 3.49 0.27
N GLU A 403 17.04 3.46 -0.90
CA GLU A 403 17.39 2.23 -1.60
C GLU A 403 16.15 1.33 -1.83
N SER A 404 15.09 1.93 -2.39
CA SER A 404 13.82 1.26 -2.67
C SER A 404 13.53 1.28 -4.17
N GLY A 405 12.87 0.25 -4.68
CA GLY A 405 12.36 0.26 -6.05
C GLY A 405 11.32 1.37 -6.25
N PHE A 406 11.13 1.81 -7.49
CA PHE A 406 10.22 2.90 -7.84
C PHE A 406 9.40 2.58 -9.08
N VAL A 407 8.09 2.82 -8.99
CA VAL A 407 7.19 2.88 -10.14
C VAL A 407 6.63 4.29 -10.29
N ASN A 408 6.94 4.92 -11.42
CA ASN A 408 6.39 6.22 -11.80
C ASN A 408 4.98 6.04 -12.40
N LEU A 409 3.96 5.95 -11.54
CA LEU A 409 2.59 5.73 -11.97
C LEU A 409 2.06 6.89 -12.85
N TYR A 410 2.42 8.12 -12.52
CA TYR A 410 2.10 9.29 -13.33
C TYR A 410 2.54 9.11 -14.79
N THR A 411 3.80 8.71 -15.01
CA THR A 411 4.30 8.43 -16.36
C THR A 411 3.64 7.21 -16.99
N LEU A 412 3.42 6.12 -16.24
CA LEU A 412 2.75 4.92 -16.76
C LEU A 412 1.30 5.18 -17.21
N MET A 413 0.60 6.14 -16.62
CA MET A 413 -0.73 6.56 -17.05
C MET A 413 -0.73 7.36 -18.36
N GLY A 414 0.41 7.94 -18.73
CA GLY A 414 0.59 8.80 -19.89
C GLY A 414 1.11 10.21 -19.56
N GLY A 415 1.36 10.52 -18.30
CA GLY A 415 1.89 11.82 -17.88
C GLY A 415 0.85 12.94 -17.87
N ASP A 416 1.26 14.12 -18.33
CA ASP A 416 0.45 15.34 -18.29
C ASP A 416 -0.89 15.17 -19.03
N GLY A 417 -1.99 15.55 -18.39
CA GLY A 417 -3.34 15.43 -18.92
C GLY A 417 -3.88 13.99 -19.01
N SER A 418 -3.14 12.99 -18.51
CA SER A 418 -3.58 11.60 -18.61
C SER A 418 -4.86 11.32 -17.83
N MET A 419 -5.07 11.96 -16.68
CA MET A 419 -6.31 11.83 -15.92
C MET A 419 -7.50 12.44 -16.68
N VAL A 420 -7.36 13.62 -17.29
CA VAL A 420 -8.40 14.20 -18.17
C VAL A 420 -8.78 13.21 -19.27
N LYS A 421 -7.77 12.67 -19.96
CA LYS A 421 -7.96 11.64 -21.00
C LYS A 421 -8.72 10.43 -20.47
N TRP A 422 -8.36 9.92 -19.29
CA TRP A 422 -9.01 8.75 -18.68
C TRP A 422 -10.46 9.02 -18.25
N VAL A 423 -10.81 10.26 -17.96
CA VAL A 423 -12.17 10.69 -17.63
C VAL A 423 -13.04 10.88 -18.87
N ASP A 424 -12.45 11.31 -19.98
CA ASP A 424 -13.18 11.71 -21.19
C ASP A 424 -13.15 10.67 -22.32
N GLU A 425 -12.25 9.68 -22.26
CA GLU A 425 -12.23 8.57 -23.21
C GLU A 425 -13.49 7.68 -23.11
N SER A 426 -13.78 6.95 -24.18
CA SER A 426 -14.87 5.96 -24.23
C SER A 426 -14.32 4.57 -24.54
N PRO A 427 -14.44 3.59 -23.62
CA PRO A 427 -15.06 3.70 -22.30
C PRO A 427 -14.15 4.37 -21.26
N ALA A 428 -14.72 5.24 -20.42
CA ALA A 428 -13.95 5.96 -19.39
C ALA A 428 -13.27 5.01 -18.39
N LYS A 429 -12.08 5.38 -17.92
CA LYS A 429 -11.29 4.70 -16.89
C LYS A 429 -11.26 5.43 -15.55
N ALA A 430 -11.62 6.71 -15.49
CA ALA A 430 -11.70 7.48 -14.25
C ALA A 430 -13.10 8.05 -13.99
N ASN A 431 -13.34 8.47 -12.75
CA ASN A 431 -14.57 9.11 -12.31
C ASN A 431 -14.55 10.59 -12.68
N LYS A 432 -15.73 11.23 -12.74
CA LYS A 432 -15.87 12.66 -13.07
C LYS A 432 -15.38 13.62 -11.96
N ASP A 433 -14.75 13.08 -10.90
CA ASP A 433 -14.00 13.84 -9.90
C ASP A 433 -12.54 14.09 -10.31
N TYR A 434 -12.11 13.57 -11.47
CA TYR A 434 -10.76 13.71 -12.03
C TYR A 434 -9.64 13.34 -11.03
N THR A 435 -9.94 12.43 -10.12
CA THR A 435 -9.02 11.95 -9.09
C THR A 435 -9.07 10.43 -8.97
N HIS A 436 -10.27 9.84 -8.84
CA HIS A 436 -10.42 8.43 -8.56
C HIS A 436 -10.67 7.62 -9.84
N PHE A 437 -10.08 6.43 -9.91
CA PHE A 437 -10.35 5.48 -10.98
C PHE A 437 -11.72 4.81 -10.82
N ASN A 438 -12.35 4.48 -11.92
CA ASN A 438 -13.45 3.50 -11.91
C ASN A 438 -12.89 2.07 -12.00
N GLN A 439 -13.74 1.04 -12.02
CA GLN A 439 -13.28 -0.36 -12.07
C GLN A 439 -12.37 -0.67 -13.28
N ARG A 440 -12.63 -0.07 -14.45
CA ARG A 440 -11.78 -0.28 -15.65
C ARG A 440 -10.42 0.38 -15.49
N GLY A 441 -10.37 1.60 -14.95
CA GLY A 441 -9.11 2.26 -14.66
C GLY A 441 -8.31 1.52 -13.59
N ALA A 442 -8.97 1.08 -12.51
CA ALA A 442 -8.32 0.29 -11.47
C ALA A 442 -7.68 -1.00 -12.02
N LYS A 443 -8.38 -1.70 -12.92
CA LYS A 443 -7.84 -2.87 -13.62
C LYS A 443 -6.65 -2.53 -14.52
N ALA A 444 -6.73 -1.43 -15.28
CA ALA A 444 -5.63 -0.96 -16.12
C ALA A 444 -4.39 -0.62 -15.28
N ILE A 445 -4.57 0.07 -14.15
CA ILE A 445 -3.50 0.40 -13.20
C ILE A 445 -2.88 -0.87 -12.62
N GLY A 446 -3.71 -1.82 -12.14
CA GLY A 446 -3.22 -3.09 -11.63
C GLY A 446 -2.35 -3.84 -12.64
N ARG A 447 -2.74 -3.82 -13.93
CA ARG A 447 -1.94 -4.39 -15.02
C ARG A 447 -0.64 -3.63 -15.26
N LEU A 448 -0.67 -2.30 -15.34
CA LEU A 448 0.53 -1.46 -15.52
C LEU A 448 1.57 -1.70 -14.41
N LEU A 449 1.10 -1.79 -13.15
CA LEU A 449 1.98 -2.05 -12.01
C LEU A 449 2.60 -3.45 -12.08
N TYR A 450 1.81 -4.47 -12.40
CA TYR A 450 2.32 -5.83 -12.59
C TYR A 450 3.34 -5.89 -13.73
N ASP A 451 3.02 -5.32 -14.90
CA ASP A 451 3.90 -5.35 -16.07
C ASP A 451 5.25 -4.66 -15.80
N GLN A 452 5.24 -3.54 -15.07
CA GLN A 452 6.46 -2.85 -14.66
C GLN A 452 7.35 -3.74 -13.77
N LEU A 453 6.79 -4.34 -12.71
CA LEU A 453 7.55 -5.24 -11.85
C LEU A 453 8.02 -6.50 -12.59
N ASN A 454 7.16 -7.03 -13.45
CA ASN A 454 7.44 -8.20 -14.27
C ASN A 454 8.60 -7.94 -15.23
N LYS A 455 8.68 -6.74 -15.82
CA LYS A 455 9.81 -6.35 -16.66
C LYS A 455 11.13 -6.42 -15.90
N GLY A 456 11.18 -5.89 -14.67
CA GLY A 456 12.38 -6.01 -13.83
C GLY A 456 12.72 -7.46 -13.46
N TYR A 457 11.71 -8.31 -13.26
CA TYR A 457 11.92 -9.74 -13.04
C TYR A 457 12.48 -10.48 -14.27
N GLU A 458 12.02 -10.16 -15.48
CA GLU A 458 12.60 -10.74 -16.71
C GLU A 458 14.05 -10.28 -16.93
N GLU A 459 14.35 -9.00 -16.68
CA GLU A 459 15.72 -8.47 -16.71
C GLU A 459 16.61 -9.17 -15.67
N TYR A 460 16.10 -9.39 -14.45
CA TYR A 460 16.79 -10.14 -13.40
C TYR A 460 17.19 -11.55 -13.85
N LYS A 461 16.28 -12.30 -14.47
CA LYS A 461 16.57 -13.68 -14.94
C LYS A 461 17.75 -13.72 -15.90
N VAL A 462 17.79 -12.78 -16.86
CA VAL A 462 18.90 -12.67 -17.83
C VAL A 462 20.22 -12.40 -17.11
N LEU A 463 20.25 -11.45 -16.17
CA LEU A 463 21.45 -11.14 -15.39
C LEU A 463 21.91 -12.34 -14.54
N ARG A 464 20.96 -13.07 -13.98
CA ARG A 464 21.21 -14.27 -13.16
C ARG A 464 21.81 -15.42 -13.96
N GLU A 465 21.29 -15.70 -15.15
CA GLU A 465 21.85 -16.70 -16.06
C GLU A 465 23.27 -16.33 -16.51
N ASN A 466 23.52 -15.06 -16.82
CA ASN A 466 24.86 -14.57 -17.16
C ASN A 466 25.87 -14.77 -16.02
N ARG A 467 25.45 -14.55 -14.76
CA ARG A 467 26.27 -14.84 -13.58
C ARG A 467 26.62 -16.33 -13.47
N GLU A 468 25.66 -17.23 -13.68
CA GLU A 468 25.87 -18.68 -13.61
C GLU A 468 26.85 -19.15 -14.69
N THR A 469 26.67 -18.71 -15.94
CA THR A 469 27.55 -19.09 -17.05
C THR A 469 29.00 -18.63 -16.86
N VAL A 470 29.22 -17.41 -16.33
CA VAL A 470 30.57 -16.92 -15.99
C VAL A 470 31.19 -17.74 -14.86
N THR A 471 30.40 -18.12 -13.87
CA THR A 471 30.86 -18.95 -12.74
C THR A 471 31.27 -20.35 -13.21
N ASP A 472 30.50 -20.96 -14.10
CA ASP A 472 30.80 -22.29 -14.64
C ASP A 472 32.01 -22.27 -15.57
N LYS A 473 32.17 -21.25 -16.43
CA LYS A 473 33.40 -21.06 -17.22
C LYS A 473 34.64 -20.96 -16.34
N ARG A 474 34.59 -20.20 -15.24
CA ARG A 474 35.71 -20.11 -14.28
C ARG A 474 36.00 -21.45 -13.59
N LYS A 475 34.98 -22.25 -13.24
CA LYS A 475 35.17 -23.59 -12.67
C LYS A 475 35.78 -24.57 -13.67
N THR A 476 35.37 -24.52 -14.94
CA THR A 476 35.92 -25.38 -16.01
C THR A 476 37.39 -25.06 -16.28
N VAL A 477 37.74 -23.77 -16.38
CA VAL A 477 39.14 -23.33 -16.55
C VAL A 477 40.02 -23.77 -15.37
N LYS A 478 39.49 -23.75 -14.14
CA LYS A 478 40.22 -24.21 -12.95
C LYS A 478 40.40 -25.74 -12.90
N LYS A 479 39.51 -26.52 -13.54
CA LYS A 479 39.64 -27.98 -13.70
C LYS A 479 40.60 -28.37 -14.83
N THR A 480 40.76 -27.56 -15.87
CA THR A 480 41.73 -27.85 -16.95
C THR A 480 43.18 -27.52 -16.57
N ASN A 481 43.42 -26.75 -15.51
CA ASN A 481 44.75 -26.37 -15.03
C ASN A 481 45.31 -27.24 -13.88
N THR A 482 44.78 -28.45 -13.64
CA THR A 482 45.52 -29.44 -12.86
C THR A 482 46.61 -30.05 -13.75
N ASP A 483 47.73 -29.34 -13.83
CA ASP A 483 48.95 -29.81 -14.47
C ASP A 483 49.40 -31.14 -13.85
N SER A 484 49.61 -32.10 -14.74
CA SER A 484 50.27 -33.36 -14.49
C SER A 484 51.77 -33.08 -14.27
N VAL A 485 52.16 -32.83 -13.03
CA VAL A 485 53.58 -32.86 -12.66
C VAL A 485 54.00 -34.33 -12.64
N SER A 486 54.64 -34.77 -13.71
CA SER A 486 55.35 -36.04 -13.78
C SER A 486 56.54 -35.98 -12.81
N VAL A 487 56.46 -36.75 -11.73
CA VAL A 487 57.56 -36.93 -10.78
C VAL A 487 58.68 -37.69 -11.50
N LYS A 488 59.77 -37.02 -11.85
CA LYS A 488 61.06 -37.68 -12.10
C LYS A 488 61.55 -38.26 -10.76
N LYS A 489 61.62 -39.59 -10.67
CA LYS A 489 62.37 -40.27 -9.62
C LYS A 489 63.85 -40.17 -9.99
N ASP A 490 64.62 -39.43 -9.20
CA ASP A 490 66.07 -39.59 -9.18
C ASP A 490 66.40 -40.86 -8.40
N SER A 491 67.14 -41.75 -9.05
CA SER A 491 67.80 -42.90 -8.42
C SER A 491 69.04 -42.40 -7.69
N VAL A 492 69.17 -42.78 -6.43
CA VAL A 492 70.45 -42.76 -5.71
C VAL A 492 70.85 -44.22 -5.54
N ASP A 493 72.05 -44.54 -6.02
CA ASP A 493 72.72 -45.83 -5.84
C ASP A 493 72.83 -46.19 -4.35
N ASP A 494 72.41 -47.42 -4.02
CA ASP A 494 73.29 -48.49 -3.51
C ASP A 494 72.83 -49.83 -4.11
#